data_AF-A0A844C773-F1
#
_entry.id   AF-A0A844C773-F1
#
_cell.length_a   1.000
_cell.length_b   1.000
_cell.length_c   1.000
_cell.angle_alpha   90.00
_cell.angle_beta   90.00
_cell.angle_gamma   90.00
#
_symmetry.space_group_name_H-M   'P 1'
#
loop_
_entity.id
_entity.type
_entity.pdbx_description
1 polymer ?
#
loop_
_entity_poly.entity_id
_entity_poly.type
_entity_poly.pdbx_seq_one_letter_code
_entity_poly.pdbx_strand_id
1 'polypeptide(L)' 'MLNTSGYGRKSQIALNWIKQSDFIIIDDLMYTAIDLVEANRLFQLIDYLYERCSIILISNKSPVQWYELL' A
#
# COMPACT_ATOMS: atom_id res chain seq x y z
N MET A 1 4.33 1.68 -12.95
CA MET A 1 3.67 2.99 -12.78
C MET A 1 2.26 2.76 -12.22
N LEU A 2 1.99 3.16 -10.99
CA LEU A 2 0.63 3.16 -10.44
C LEU A 2 -0.20 4.14 -11.28
N ASN A 3 -1.12 3.60 -12.08
CA ASN A 3 -1.93 4.39 -13.01
C ASN A 3 -2.95 5.21 -12.22
N THR A 4 -2.62 6.47 -11.96
CA THR A 4 -3.44 7.40 -11.19
C THR A 4 -4.59 8.02 -11.99
N SER A 5 -4.69 7.73 -13.28
CA SER A 5 -5.63 8.38 -14.21
C SER A 5 -7.12 8.10 -13.95
N GLY A 6 -7.46 7.16 -13.06
CA GLY A 6 -8.84 6.83 -12.69
C GLY A 6 -9.31 7.29 -11.30
N TYR A 7 -8.45 7.93 -10.50
CA TYR A 7 -8.78 8.29 -9.13
C TYR A 7 -9.21 9.76 -9.01
N GLY A 8 -10.29 10.03 -8.26
CA GLY A 8 -10.74 11.40 -8.00
C GLY A 8 -9.66 12.25 -7.32
N ARG A 9 -9.71 13.57 -7.51
CA ARG A 9 -8.69 14.54 -7.05
C ARG A 9 -8.26 14.37 -5.58
N LYS A 10 -9.17 13.96 -4.69
CA LYS A 10 -8.88 13.71 -3.27
C LYS A 10 -7.94 12.52 -3.06
N SER A 11 -8.16 11.42 -3.78
CA SER A 11 -7.32 10.22 -3.72
C SER A 11 -5.91 10.51 -4.22
N GLN A 12 -5.76 11.37 -5.24
CA GLN A 12 -4.45 11.79 -5.73
C GLN A 12 -3.66 12.59 -4.68
N ILE A 13 -4.32 13.50 -3.96
CA ILE A 13 -3.68 14.29 -2.90
C ILE A 13 -3.22 13.37 -1.76
N ALA A 14 -4.07 12.45 -1.32
CA ALA A 14 -3.72 11.48 -0.28
C ALA A 14 -2.52 10.61 -0.69
N LEU A 15 -2.51 10.10 -1.93
CA LEU A 15 -1.36 9.34 -2.45
C LEU A 15 -0.08 10.16 -2.52
N ASN A 16 -0.17 11.45 -2.86
CA ASN A 16 1.02 12.32 -2.87
C ASN A 16 1.56 12.53 -1.46
N TRP A 17 0.69 12.72 -0.47
CA TRP A 17 1.12 12.82 0.93
C TRP A 17 1.80 11.55 1.41
N ILE A 18 1.19 10.38 1.15
CA ILE A 18 1.80 9.07 1.48
C ILE A 18 3.19 8.96 0.86
N LYS A 19 3.36 9.31 -0.43
CA LYS A 19 4.65 9.21 -1.11
C LYS A 19 5.71 10.21 -0.65
N GLN A 20 5.32 11.29 0.02
CA GLN A 20 6.21 12.34 0.51
C GLN A 20 6.52 12.20 2.00
N SER A 21 5.84 11.30 2.72
CA SER A 21 6.06 11.10 4.15
C SER A 21 7.41 10.44 4.43
N ASP A 22 8.11 10.93 5.45
CA ASP A 22 9.34 10.31 5.97
C ASP A 22 9.06 9.11 6.90
N PHE A 23 7.85 9.07 7.48
CA PHE A 23 7.39 8.00 8.36
C PHE A 23 5.90 7.70 8.14
N ILE A 24 5.56 6.42 8.02
CA ILE A 24 4.20 5.96 7.77
C ILE A 24 3.89 4.76 8.66
N ILE A 25 2.70 4.77 9.26
CA ILE A 25 2.10 3.61 9.92
C ILE A 25 0.92 3.18 9.07
N ILE A 26 0.89 1.91 8.67
CA ILE A 26 -0.23 1.29 7.97
C ILE A 26 -0.77 0.19 8.87
N ASP A 27 -1.99 0.40 9.37
CA ASP A 27 -2.68 -0.49 10.29
C ASP A 27 -3.78 -1.31 9.59
N ASP A 28 -4.21 -2.40 10.23
CA ASP A 28 -5.29 -3.30 9.80
C ASP A 28 -5.16 -3.82 8.35
N LEU A 29 -3.93 -4.06 7.91
CA LEU A 29 -3.71 -4.61 6.58
C LEU A 29 -4.32 -6.01 6.43
N MET A 30 -5.03 -6.20 5.31
CA MET A 30 -5.62 -7.48 4.89
C MET A 30 -6.74 -8.01 5.79
N TYR A 31 -7.48 -7.12 6.48
CA TYR A 31 -8.66 -7.51 7.26
C TYR A 31 -9.85 -7.94 6.38
N THR A 32 -10.01 -7.32 5.21
CA THR A 32 -11.04 -7.65 4.21
C THR A 32 -10.41 -8.48 3.08
N ALA A 33 -11.18 -9.34 2.41
CA ALA A 33 -10.73 -10.01 1.18
C ALA A 33 -10.49 -8.94 0.09
N ILE A 34 -9.24 -8.50 -0.03
CA ILE A 34 -8.78 -7.59 -1.07
C ILE A 34 -8.66 -8.40 -2.36
N ASP A 35 -9.18 -7.88 -3.48
CA ASP A 35 -9.00 -8.51 -4.79
C ASP A 35 -7.51 -8.57 -5.14
N LEU A 36 -7.08 -9.61 -5.87
CA LEU A 36 -5.69 -9.82 -6.31
C LEU A 36 -5.11 -8.56 -6.96
N VAL A 37 -5.92 -7.82 -7.72
CA VAL A 37 -5.52 -6.56 -8.36
C VAL A 37 -5.22 -5.46 -7.34
N GLU A 38 -6.05 -5.33 -6.30
CA GLU A 38 -5.89 -4.33 -5.26
C GLU A 38 -4.72 -4.69 -4.32
N ALA A 39 -4.55 -5.98 -4.01
CA ALA A 39 -3.41 -6.49 -3.28
C ALA A 39 -2.11 -6.12 -4.01
N ASN A 40 -2.01 -6.44 -5.30
CA ASN A 40 -0.86 -6.09 -6.14
C ASN A 40 -0.51 -4.59 -6.10
N ARG A 41 -1.51 -3.70 -6.12
CA ARG A 41 -1.29 -2.24 -6.03
C ARG A 41 -0.77 -1.83 -4.65
N LEU A 42 -1.29 -2.44 -3.59
CA LEU A 42 -0.80 -2.22 -2.24
C LEU A 42 0.67 -2.66 -2.12
N PHE A 43 1.04 -3.84 -2.64
CA PHE A 43 2.43 -4.30 -2.67
C PHE A 43 3.34 -3.34 -3.42
N GLN A 44 2.93 -2.87 -4.61
CA GLN A 44 3.71 -1.88 -5.37
C GLN A 44 3.90 -0.56 -4.61
N LEU A 45 2.93 -0.16 -3.80
CA LEU A 45 3.05 1.03 -2.96
C LEU A 45 3.99 0.79 -1.77
N ILE A 46 3.86 -0.35 -1.09
CA ILE A 46 4.74 -0.70 0.04
C ILE A 46 6.19 -0.81 -0.44
N ASP A 47 6.42 -1.47 -1.57
CA ASP A 47 7.74 -1.59 -2.20
C ASP A 47 8.34 -0.22 -2.56
N TYR A 48 7.52 0.67 -3.15
CA TYR A 48 7.95 2.05 -3.42
C TYR A 48 8.34 2.81 -2.15
N LEU A 49 7.61 2.62 -1.05
CA LEU A 49 7.86 3.32 0.21
C LEU A 49 9.06 2.71 0.96
N TYR A 50 9.31 1.41 0.82
CA TYR A 50 10.34 0.68 1.55
C TYR A 50 11.74 1.26 1.34
N GLU A 51 12.02 1.79 0.15
CA GLU A 51 13.30 2.44 -0.18
C GLU A 51 13.38 3.92 0.24
N ARG A 52 12.29 4.53 0.71
CA ARG A 52 12.14 5.99 0.80
C ARG A 52 11.65 6.52 2.14
N CYS A 53 11.02 5.66 2.94
CA CYS A 53 10.28 6.05 4.13
C CYS A 53 10.47 4.97 5.21
N SER A 54 10.48 5.38 6.48
CA SER A 54 10.37 4.43 7.59
C SER A 54 8.93 3.95 7.72
N ILE A 55 8.69 2.64 7.68
CA ILE A 55 7.34 2.08 7.65
C ILE A 55 7.11 1.13 8.83
N ILE A 56 5.97 1.29 9.50
CA ILE A 56 5.40 0.27 10.39
C ILE A 56 4.17 -0.33 9.70
N LEU A 57 4.17 -1.64 9.52
CA LEU A 57 3.04 -2.40 8.99
C LEU A 57 2.44 -3.26 10.11
N ILE A 58 1.13 -3.12 10.31
CA ILE A 58 0.37 -3.95 11.25
C ILE A 58 -0.67 -4.72 10.42
N SER A 59 -0.59 -6.05 10.44
CA SER A 59 -1.40 -6.91 9.58
C SER A 59 -1.85 -8.16 10.30
N ASN A 60 -3.03 -8.65 9.90
CA ASN A 60 -3.55 -9.95 10.28
C ASN A 60 -2.96 -11.12 9.45
N LYS A 61 -2.14 -10.80 8.44
CA LYS A 61 -1.48 -11.76 7.56
C LYS A 61 0.03 -11.55 7.61
N SER A 62 0.78 -12.64 7.70
CA SER A 62 2.24 -12.61 7.65
C SER A 62 2.75 -12.34 6.23
N PRO A 63 4.00 -11.88 6.06
CA PRO A 63 4.62 -11.67 4.75
C PRO A 63 4.64 -12.91 3.83
N VAL A 64 4.59 -14.12 4.39
CA VAL A 64 4.50 -15.36 3.59
C VAL A 64 3.11 -15.52 2.98
N GLN A 65 2.06 -15.27 3.77
CA GLN A 65 0.66 -15.33 3.31
C GLN A 65 0.37 -14.24 2.28
N TRP A 66 1.11 -13.14 2.34
CA TRP A 66 1.10 -12.06 1.35
C TRP A 66 1.59 -12.54 -0.02
N TYR A 67 2.61 -13.41 -0.05
CA TYR A 67 3.12 -14.00 -1.29
C TYR A 67 2.16 -15.03 -1.91
N GLU A 68 1.43 -15.78 -1.09
CA GLU A 68 0.39 -16.71 -1.57
C GLU A 68 -0.79 -16.00 -2.25
N LEU A 69 -0.97 -14.71 -1.96
CA LEU A 69 -2.02 -13.86 -2.52
C LEU A 69 -1.58 -13.12 -3.79
N LEU A 70 -0.33 -13.27 -4.24
CA LEU A 70 0.24 -12.62 -5.43
C LEU A 70 0.31 -13.59 -6.61
#